data_AF-A0A9Q9BQT3-F1
#
_entry.id   AF-A0A9Q9BQT3-F1
#
_cell.length_a   1.000
_cell.length_b   1.000
_cell.length_c   1.000
_cell.angle_alpha   90.00
_cell.angle_beta   90.00
_cell.angle_gamma   90.00
#
_symmetry.space_group_name_H-M   'P 1'
#
loop_
_entity.id
_entity.type
_entity.pdbx_description
1 polymer ?
#
loop_
_entity_poly.entity_id
_entity_poly.type
_entity_poly.pdbx_seq_one_letter_code
_entity_poly.pdbx_strand_id
1 'polypeptide(L)'
;MAEKKFLLRETIHPQTKQTVYLISEVGVQAKPVVLPNLLESLKQFVMQNAKAPQTMLYFYFQNKVCGILDVLKSKQLLDKLVALKVDIKTTNIEFLLKNKLLEIQAGKTEEIKQVSTAAASQTLDDLASKVKLNYLLNLKKLKISKNLMLKDH
;
A
#
# COMPACT_ATOMS: atom_id res chain seq x y z
N MET A 1 -9.64 22.76 -7.08
CA MET A 1 -9.76 21.36 -6.63
C MET A 1 -8.58 21.07 -5.71
N ALA A 2 -8.82 20.52 -4.50
CA ALA A 2 -7.76 20.30 -3.52
C ALA A 2 -6.72 19.27 -3.99
N GLU A 3 -5.47 19.46 -3.59
CA GLU A 3 -4.38 18.51 -3.80
C GLU A 3 -4.65 17.23 -2.98
N LYS A 4 -4.80 16.09 -3.67
CA LYS A 4 -4.95 14.80 -3.02
C LYS A 4 -3.61 14.11 -2.90
N LYS A 5 -3.40 13.42 -1.78
CA LYS A 5 -2.15 12.72 -1.47
C LYS A 5 -2.48 11.25 -1.27
N PHE A 6 -1.84 10.38 -2.04
CA PHE A 6 -2.03 8.94 -1.96
C PHE A 6 -0.73 8.27 -1.54
N LEU A 7 -0.85 7.26 -0.70
CA LEU A 7 0.26 6.45 -0.22
C LEU A 7 0.18 5.09 -0.89
N LEU A 8 1.25 4.67 -1.56
CA LEU A 8 1.43 3.32 -2.09
C LEU A 8 2.49 2.59 -1.26
N ARG A 9 2.11 1.44 -0.69
CA ARG A 9 3.01 0.61 0.13
C ARG A 9 2.95 -0.85 -0.28
N GLU A 10 4.07 -1.53 -0.14
CA GLU A 10 4.20 -2.96 -0.34
C GLU A 10 4.02 -3.69 0.99
N THR A 11 3.23 -4.77 1.01
CA THR A 11 3.04 -5.60 2.20
C THR A 11 2.78 -7.06 1.86
N ILE A 12 2.84 -7.94 2.85
CA ILE A 12 2.53 -9.36 2.68
C ILE A 12 1.09 -9.60 3.13
N HIS A 13 0.26 -10.08 2.19
CA HIS A 13 -1.13 -10.39 2.48
C HIS A 13 -1.23 -11.47 3.57
N PRO A 14 -2.06 -11.27 4.63
CA PRO A 14 -2.11 -12.14 5.80
C PRO A 14 -2.33 -13.61 5.51
N GLN A 15 -3.26 -13.87 4.59
CA GLN A 15 -3.86 -15.18 4.32
C GLN A 15 -3.12 -15.89 3.19
N THR A 16 -2.83 -15.18 2.10
CA THR A 16 -2.22 -15.77 0.90
C THR A 16 -0.70 -15.78 0.95
N LYS A 17 -0.09 -15.04 1.89
CA LYS A 17 1.38 -14.85 2.01
C LYS A 17 2.02 -14.26 0.75
N GLN A 18 1.22 -13.70 -0.15
CA GLN A 18 1.70 -13.06 -1.36
C GLN A 18 1.97 -11.57 -1.08
N THR A 19 2.96 -11.02 -1.77
CA THR A 19 3.19 -9.59 -1.82
C THR A 19 2.01 -8.90 -2.49
N VAL A 20 1.47 -7.88 -1.84
CA VAL A 20 0.37 -7.05 -2.35
C VAL A 20 0.70 -5.58 -2.12
N TYR A 21 0.04 -4.72 -2.88
CA TYR A 21 0.23 -3.28 -2.84
C TYR A 21 -1.03 -2.63 -2.30
N LEU A 22 -0.85 -1.72 -1.37
CA LEU A 22 -1.94 -0.98 -0.74
C LEU A 22 -1.87 0.48 -1.18
N ILE A 23 -2.98 1.00 -1.69
CA ILE A 23 -3.15 2.41 -2.01
C ILE A 23 -4.14 3.03 -1.01
N SER A 24 -3.71 4.05 -0.29
CA SER A 24 -4.54 4.79 0.67
C SER A 24 -4.50 6.28 0.40
N GLU A 25 -5.61 6.99 0.58
CA GLU A 25 -5.60 8.45 0.61
C GLU A 25 -5.10 8.93 1.98
N VAL A 26 -4.12 9.83 2.00
CA VAL A 26 -3.53 10.40 3.22
C VAL A 26 -4.49 11.43 3.80
N GLY A 27 -4.75 11.34 5.11
CA GLY A 27 -5.70 12.22 5.80
C GLY A 27 -7.16 11.78 5.73
N VAL A 28 -7.45 10.65 5.06
CA VAL A 28 -8.79 10.06 5.00
C VAL A 28 -8.76 8.68 5.66
N GLN A 29 -9.71 8.42 6.56
CA GLN A 29 -9.92 7.09 7.15
C GLN A 29 -10.74 6.19 6.20
N ALA A 30 -10.20 5.94 5.01
CA ALA A 30 -10.78 5.02 4.04
C ALA A 30 -10.03 3.68 4.06
N LYS A 31 -10.72 2.60 3.70
CA LYS A 31 -10.07 1.30 3.54
C LYS A 31 -9.04 1.38 2.39
N PRO A 32 -7.81 0.88 2.60
CA PRO A 32 -6.83 0.83 1.53
C PRO A 32 -7.34 -0.04 0.38
N VAL A 33 -7.08 0.38 -0.85
CA VAL A 33 -7.31 -0.46 -2.02
C VAL A 33 -6.16 -1.46 -2.13
N VAL A 34 -6.48 -2.74 -2.21
CA VAL A 34 -5.50 -3.84 -2.25
C VAL A 34 -5.35 -4.33 -3.69
N LEU A 35 -4.12 -4.37 -4.18
CA LEU A 35 -3.80 -4.75 -5.55
C LEU A 35 -2.70 -5.80 -5.60
N PRO A 36 -2.73 -6.70 -6.61
CA PRO A 36 -1.82 -7.84 -6.67
C PRO A 36 -0.39 -7.48 -7.08
N ASN A 37 -0.18 -6.36 -7.77
CA ASN A 37 1.14 -5.95 -8.24
C ASN A 37 1.27 -4.43 -8.43
N LEU A 38 2.50 -3.97 -8.65
CA LEU A 38 2.82 -2.55 -8.79
C LEU A 38 2.24 -1.93 -10.07
N LEU A 39 2.22 -2.65 -11.19
CA LEU A 39 1.69 -2.14 -12.46
C LEU A 39 0.19 -1.85 -12.36
N GLU A 40 -0.58 -2.78 -11.81
CA GLU A 40 -2.02 -2.59 -11.57
C GLU A 40 -2.27 -1.44 -10.58
N SER A 41 -1.37 -1.27 -9.62
CA SER A 41 -1.39 -0.13 -8.67
C SER A 41 -1.21 1.22 -9.35
N LEU A 42 -0.20 1.34 -10.21
CA LEU A 42 0.02 2.55 -10.99
C LEU A 42 -1.13 2.81 -11.96
N LYS A 43 -1.61 1.77 -12.64
CA LYS A 43 -2.73 1.86 -13.59
C LYS A 43 -4.00 2.34 -12.90
N GLN A 44 -4.37 1.74 -11.76
CA GLN A 44 -5.55 2.18 -11.02
C GLN A 44 -5.40 3.63 -10.55
N PHE A 45 -4.24 4.00 -10.00
CA PHE A 45 -3.97 5.37 -9.54
C PHE A 45 -4.12 6.39 -10.68
N VAL A 46 -3.51 6.12 -11.84
CA VAL A 46 -3.58 7.00 -13.02
C VAL A 46 -5.02 7.09 -13.55
N MET A 47 -5.74 5.97 -13.63
CA MET A 47 -7.13 5.96 -14.10
C MET A 47 -8.07 6.75 -13.18
N GLN A 48 -7.94 6.57 -11.86
CA GLN A 48 -8.82 7.23 -10.88
C GLN A 48 -8.52 8.73 -10.76
N ASN A 49 -7.27 9.13 -10.94
CA ASN A 49 -6.83 10.52 -10.75
C ASN A 49 -6.54 11.24 -12.08
N ALA A 50 -6.95 10.70 -13.22
CA ALA A 50 -6.73 11.30 -14.55
C ALA A 50 -7.25 12.73 -14.68
N LYS A 51 -8.31 13.07 -13.93
CA LYS A 51 -8.92 14.42 -13.92
C LYS A 51 -8.34 15.35 -12.84
N ALA A 52 -7.41 14.86 -12.02
CA ALA A 52 -6.82 15.58 -10.89
C ALA A 52 -5.28 15.52 -10.97
N PRO A 53 -4.66 16.22 -11.94
CA PRO A 53 -3.22 16.10 -12.22
C PRO A 53 -2.34 16.55 -11.06
N GLN A 54 -2.82 17.43 -10.17
CA GLN A 54 -2.10 17.83 -8.96
C GLN A 54 -2.00 16.71 -7.89
N THR A 55 -2.65 15.56 -8.09
CA THR A 55 -2.61 14.46 -7.14
C THR A 55 -1.22 13.84 -7.05
N MET A 56 -0.73 13.64 -5.83
CA MET A 56 0.60 13.09 -5.54
C MET A 56 0.50 11.66 -5.03
N LEU A 57 1.37 10.78 -5.55
CA LEU A 57 1.57 9.41 -5.10
C LEU A 57 2.91 9.29 -4.38
N TYR A 58 2.86 8.93 -3.10
CA TYR A 58 4.02 8.73 -2.24
C TYR A 58 4.28 7.23 -2.11
N PHE A 59 5.50 6.82 -2.44
CA PHE A 59 5.94 5.44 -2.35
C PHE A 59 6.55 5.19 -0.97
N TYR A 60 5.97 4.26 -0.22
CA TYR A 60 6.41 3.93 1.13
C TYR A 60 6.99 2.51 1.17
N PHE A 61 8.28 2.44 1.51
CA PHE A 61 9.03 1.19 1.55
C PHE A 61 10.01 1.22 2.73
N GLN A 62 10.14 0.12 3.46
CA GLN A 62 11.01 0.01 4.65
C GLN A 62 10.79 1.16 5.65
N ASN A 63 9.52 1.42 6.00
CA ASN A 63 9.12 2.44 6.97
C ASN A 63 9.47 3.90 6.61
N LYS A 64 9.79 4.18 5.34
CA LYS A 64 10.07 5.54 4.87
C LYS A 64 9.41 5.81 3.52
N VAL A 65 9.04 7.06 3.28
CA VAL A 65 8.73 7.51 1.92
C VAL A 65 10.03 7.56 1.12
N CYS A 66 10.04 6.90 -0.03
CA CYS A 66 11.21 6.69 -0.87
C CYS A 66 11.07 7.28 -2.27
N GLY A 67 9.89 7.79 -2.62
CA GLY A 67 9.63 8.43 -3.91
C GLY A 67 8.31 9.17 -3.91
N ILE A 68 8.21 10.19 -4.77
CA ILE A 68 6.98 10.96 -4.99
C ILE A 68 6.78 11.15 -6.49
N LEU A 69 5.62 10.77 -7.00
CA LEU A 69 5.23 10.99 -8.38
C LEU A 69 3.85 11.66 -8.43
N ASP A 70 3.70 12.67 -9.28
CA ASP A 70 2.38 13.14 -9.67
C ASP A 70 1.69 12.15 -10.64
N VAL A 71 0.45 12.43 -11.03
CA VAL A 71 -0.32 11.59 -11.97
C VAL A 71 0.37 11.44 -13.32
N LEU A 72 0.97 12.51 -13.85
CA LEU A 72 1.61 12.51 -15.16
C LEU A 72 2.91 11.71 -15.13
N LYS A 73 3.76 11.91 -14.12
CA LYS A 73 4.97 11.09 -13.89
C LYS A 73 4.63 9.63 -13.62
N SER A 74 3.55 9.36 -12.88
CA SER A 74 3.07 7.99 -12.63
C SER A 74 2.63 7.29 -13.91
N LYS A 75 1.96 8.01 -14.83
CA LYS A 75 1.61 7.51 -16.16
C LYS A 75 2.86 7.23 -17.01
N GLN A 76 3.81 8.17 -17.04
CA GLN A 76 5.08 7.99 -17.76
C GLN A 76 5.87 6.79 -17.22
N LEU A 77 5.87 6.59 -15.90
CA LEU A 77 6.48 5.41 -15.29
C LEU A 77 5.78 4.13 -15.74
N LEU A 78 4.45 4.10 -15.71
CA LEU A 78 3.67 2.95 -16.18
C LEU A 78 4.00 2.62 -17.64
N ASP A 79 3.98 3.62 -18.53
CA ASP A 79 4.30 3.45 -19.95
C ASP A 79 5.73 2.92 -20.15
N LYS A 80 6.71 3.42 -19.36
CA LYS A 80 8.09 2.90 -19.36
C LYS A 80 8.18 1.45 -18.91
N LEU A 81 7.51 1.08 -17.82
CA LEU A 81 7.51 -0.30 -17.31
C LEU A 81 6.89 -1.26 -18.33
N VAL A 82 5.78 -0.85 -18.97
CA VAL A 82 5.13 -1.62 -20.04
C VAL A 82 6.05 -1.76 -21.25
N ALA A 83 6.70 -0.68 -21.69
CA ALA A 83 7.64 -0.71 -22.81
C ALA A 83 8.87 -1.58 -22.54
N LEU A 84 9.36 -1.58 -21.31
CA LEU A 84 10.49 -2.42 -20.86
C LEU A 84 10.11 -3.90 -20.69
N LYS A 85 8.83 -4.26 -20.84
CA LYS A 85 8.31 -5.64 -20.63
C LYS A 85 8.80 -6.25 -19.31
N VAL A 86 8.80 -5.43 -18.25
CA VAL A 86 9.28 -5.86 -16.94
C VAL A 86 8.41 -7.01 -16.39
N ASP A 87 9.04 -7.98 -15.73
CA ASP A 87 8.32 -9.08 -15.12
C ASP A 87 7.56 -8.58 -13.87
N ILE A 88 6.27 -8.89 -13.82
CA ILE A 88 5.33 -8.43 -12.78
C ILE A 88 5.72 -8.98 -11.40
N LYS A 89 6.44 -10.12 -11.34
CA LYS A 89 6.91 -10.75 -10.11
C LYS A 89 8.17 -10.10 -9.56
N THR A 90 8.98 -9.48 -10.41
CA THR A 90 10.24 -8.81 -10.01
C THR A 90 10.07 -7.30 -9.89
N THR A 91 9.03 -6.74 -10.51
CA THR A 91 8.74 -5.30 -10.47
C THR A 91 8.09 -4.92 -9.14
N ASN A 92 8.91 -4.43 -8.23
CA ASN A 92 8.51 -3.96 -6.90
C ASN A 92 9.06 -2.56 -6.59
N ILE A 93 8.73 -2.00 -5.42
CA ILE A 93 9.20 -0.65 -5.06
C ILE A 93 10.73 -0.61 -5.00
N GLU A 94 11.36 -1.68 -4.50
CA GLU A 94 12.81 -1.81 -4.46
C GLU A 94 13.45 -1.78 -5.86
N PHE A 95 12.84 -2.45 -6.84
CA PHE A 95 13.26 -2.43 -8.24
C PHE A 95 13.22 -1.02 -8.80
N LEU A 96 12.15 -0.26 -8.50
CA LEU A 96 12.08 1.13 -8.94
C LEU A 96 13.19 1.99 -8.33
N LEU A 97 13.52 1.78 -7.05
CA LEU A 97 14.63 2.48 -6.38
C LEU A 97 15.99 2.12 -6.99
N LYS A 98 16.25 0.82 -7.19
CA LYS A 98 17.50 0.32 -7.78
C LYS A 98 17.75 0.88 -9.18
N ASN A 99 16.69 1.04 -9.97
CA ASN A 99 16.76 1.59 -11.32
C ASN A 99 16.60 3.11 -11.39
N LYS A 100 16.59 3.82 -10.23
CA LYS A 100 16.40 5.29 -10.15
C LYS A 100 15.14 5.77 -10.88
N LEU A 101 14.08 4.97 -10.84
CA LEU A 101 12.77 5.27 -11.44
C LEU A 101 11.87 6.09 -10.50
N LEU A 102 12.29 6.27 -9.25
CA LEU A 102 11.64 7.11 -8.25
C LEU A 102 12.54 8.29 -7.88
N GLU A 103 11.95 9.47 -7.78
CA GLU A 103 12.61 10.68 -7.33
C GLU A 103 11.98 11.17 -6.02
N ILE A 104 12.80 11.64 -5.09
CA ILE A 104 12.33 12.43 -3.95
C ILE A 104 12.49 13.89 -4.36
N GLN A 105 11.38 14.63 -4.43
CA GLN A 105 11.44 16.06 -4.76
C GLN A 105 12.15 16.82 -3.63
N ALA A 106 13.28 17.44 -3.96
CA ALA A 106 13.99 18.35 -3.06
C ALA A 106 13.06 19.52 -2.70
N GLY A 107 12.90 19.81 -1.41
CA GLY A 107 12.01 20.86 -0.89
C GLY A 107 10.69 20.39 -0.29
N LYS A 108 10.29 19.12 -0.46
CA LYS A 108 9.07 18.55 0.15
C LYS A 108 9.32 17.82 1.49
N THR A 109 10.41 18.13 2.19
CA THR A 109 10.87 17.38 3.37
C THR A 109 9.84 17.33 4.50
N GLU A 110 9.15 18.44 4.79
CA GLU A 110 8.11 18.46 5.84
C GLU A 110 6.86 17.67 5.45
N GLU A 111 6.43 17.79 4.20
CA GLU A 111 5.32 17.02 3.66
C GLU A 111 5.62 15.51 3.69
N ILE A 112 6.85 15.13 3.34
CA ILE A 112 7.33 13.74 3.44
C ILE A 112 7.28 13.25 4.88
N LYS A 113 7.68 14.06 5.87
CA LYS A 113 7.59 13.69 7.29
C LYS A 113 6.15 13.49 7.71
N GLN A 114 5.23 14.40 7.37
CA GLN A 114 3.81 14.28 7.70
C GLN A 114 3.18 13.03 7.07
N VAL A 115 3.43 12.78 5.79
CA VAL A 115 2.96 11.58 5.08
C VAL A 115 3.58 10.32 5.68
N SER A 116 4.86 10.34 6.06
CA SER A 116 5.52 9.19 6.70
C SER A 116 4.91 8.86 8.06
N THR A 117 4.59 9.87 8.88
CA THR A 117 3.93 9.69 10.18
C THR A 117 2.50 9.18 10.02
N ALA A 118 1.75 9.74 9.07
CA ALA A 118 0.40 9.27 8.75
C ALA A 118 0.42 7.81 8.23
N ALA A 119 1.35 7.50 7.34
CA ALA A 119 1.59 6.15 6.82
C ALA A 119 1.93 5.15 7.93
N ALA A 120 2.83 5.52 8.84
CA ALA A 120 3.20 4.69 9.97
C ALA A 120 2.00 4.41 10.89
N SER A 121 1.21 5.45 11.19
CA SER A 121 -0.01 5.33 12.01
C SER A 121 -1.05 4.43 11.35
N GLN A 122 -1.36 4.66 10.07
CA GLN A 122 -2.26 3.80 9.28
C GLN A 122 -1.76 2.35 9.23
N THR A 123 -0.44 2.12 9.16
CA THR A 123 0.14 0.77 9.17
C THR A 123 -0.04 0.09 10.52
N LEU A 124 0.16 0.83 11.62
CA LEU A 124 -0.06 0.32 12.97
C LEU A 124 -1.54 -0.03 13.22
N ASP A 125 -2.48 0.81 12.78
CA ASP A 125 -3.93 0.55 12.90
C ASP A 125 -4.38 -0.68 12.10
N ASP A 126 -3.87 -0.86 10.88
CA ASP A 126 -4.11 -2.06 10.05
C ASP A 126 -3.57 -3.32 10.75
N LEU A 127 -2.35 -3.27 11.30
CA LEU A 127 -1.74 -4.38 12.03
C LEU A 127 -2.51 -4.70 13.30
N ALA A 128 -2.92 -3.70 14.08
CA ALA A 128 -3.70 -3.88 15.30
C ALA A 128 -5.07 -4.50 15.02
N SER A 129 -5.74 -4.06 13.94
CA SER A 129 -7.03 -4.61 13.50
C SER A 129 -6.90 -6.08 13.09
N LYS A 130 -5.82 -6.44 12.39
CA LYS A 130 -5.50 -7.82 12.02
C LYS A 130 -5.23 -8.71 13.24
N VAL A 131 -4.49 -8.21 14.23
CA VAL A 131 -4.23 -8.95 15.49
C VAL A 131 -5.53 -9.20 16.26
N LYS A 132 -6.39 -8.17 16.40
CA LYS A 132 -7.70 -8.32 17.06
C LYS A 132 -8.56 -9.39 16.39
N LEU A 133 -8.63 -9.40 15.06
CA LEU A 133 -9.37 -10.43 14.31
C LEU A 133 -8.81 -11.83 14.51
N ASN A 134 -7.48 -11.98 14.48
CA ASN A 134 -6.84 -13.28 14.69
C ASN A 134 -7.06 -13.82 16.11
N TYR A 135 -7.00 -12.95 17.12
CA TYR A 135 -7.29 -13.30 18.51
C TYR A 135 -8.75 -13.74 18.69
N LEU A 136 -9.71 -13.01 18.12
CA LEU A 136 -11.13 -13.36 18.17
C LEU A 136 -11.43 -14.69 17.44
N LEU A 137 -10.78 -14.95 16.31
CA LEU A 137 -10.91 -16.23 15.58
C LEU A 137 -10.33 -17.40 16.38
N ASN A 138 -9.19 -17.22 17.04
CA ASN A 138 -8.60 -18.23 17.92
C ASN A 138 -9.49 -18.51 19.14
N LEU A 139 -10.07 -17.47 19.76
CA LEU A 139 -11.02 -17.65 20.86
C LEU A 139 -12.29 -18.40 20.43
N LYS A 140 -12.82 -18.14 19.22
CA LYS A 140 -13.95 -18.91 18.68
C LYS A 140 -13.59 -20.38 18.47
N LYS A 141 -12.40 -20.70 17.95
CA LYS A 141 -11.93 -22.10 17.80
C LYS A 141 -11.79 -22.81 19.15
N LEU A 142 -11.26 -22.13 20.18
CA LEU A 142 -11.13 -22.66 21.55
C LEU A 142 -12.48 -22.89 22.24
N LYS A 143 -13.49 -22.05 21.98
CA LYS A 143 -14.85 -22.26 22.51
C LYS A 143 -15.57 -23.45 21.85
N ILE A 144 -15.31 -23.70 20.57
CA ILE A 144 -15.89 -24.85 19.84
C ILE A 144 -15.25 -26.16 20.34
N SER A 145 -13.93 -26.20 20.55
CA SER A 145 -13.27 -27.42 21.06
C SER A 145 -13.68 -27.79 22.48
N LYS A 146 -13.93 -26.82 23.37
CA LYS A 146 -14.43 -27.08 24.72
C LYS A 146 -15.86 -27.63 24.75
N ASN A 147 -16.72 -27.22 23.81
CA ASN A 147 -18.10 -27.70 23.75
C ASN A 147 -18.25 -29.10 23.15
N LEU A 148 -17.22 -29.60 22.43
CA LEU A 148 -17.22 -30.96 21.91
C LEU A 148 -16.76 -31.99 22.96
N MET A 149 -15.97 -31.59 23.95
CA MET A 149 -15.51 -32.49 25.04
C MET A 149 -16.48 -32.61 26.23
N LEU A 150 -17.58 -31.85 26.23
CA LEU A 150 -18.59 -31.87 27.30
C LEU A 150 -19.86 -32.65 26.91
N LYS A 151 -19.84 -33.40 25.79
CA LYS A 151 -20.97 -34.21 25.31
C LYS A 151 -20.76 -35.73 25.42
N ASP A 152 -19.63 -36.17 25.97
CA ASP A 152 -19.31 -37.59 26.19
C ASP A 152 -19.29 -37.97 27.69
N HIS A 153 -20.29 -37.53 28.45
CA HIS A 153 -20.56 -38.04 29.80
C HIS A 153 -22.05 -38.18 30.07
#